data_AF-A0A2A2M2F9-F1
#
_entry.id   AF-A0A2A2M2F9-F1
#
_cell.length_a   1.000
_cell.length_b   1.000
_cell.length_c   1.000
_cell.angle_alpha   90.00
_cell.angle_beta   90.00
_cell.angle_gamma   90.00
#
_symmetry.space_group_name_H-M   'P 1'
#
loop_
_entity.id
_entity.type
_entity.pdbx_description
1 polymer ?
#
loop_
_entity_poly.entity_id
_entity_poly.type
_entity_poly.pdbx_seq_one_letter_code
_entity_poly.pdbx_strand_id
1 'polypeptide(L)'
;MAKVKVCIKLVDDISAESKTLVETVPEGMTLKELIEKKVASVGWADRELIVKSTQLYDDDFKQFADITEPSDSLVLLNMQRFEVHLNKAEPKMDTILADILINGTVQQGQELVLPPNSTVNDFILAVTSTFCKDATDTTVTSVKYFDPDFKEFVDIEKPFENVPILFQNRYAISIVYTKIPINPNSDSRDMESKVSNELGPK
;
A
#
# COMPACT_ATOMS: atom_id res chain seq x y z
N MET A 1 5.68 28.68 -33.01
CA MET A 1 6.33 27.56 -32.31
C MET A 1 6.30 26.36 -33.21
N ALA A 2 7.43 25.67 -33.38
CA ALA A 2 7.43 24.39 -34.08
C ALA A 2 6.61 23.37 -33.26
N LYS A 3 6.12 22.33 -33.94
CA LYS A 3 5.33 21.28 -33.32
C LYS A 3 5.95 19.94 -33.67
N VAL A 4 5.89 19.02 -32.71
CA VAL A 4 6.39 17.65 -32.87
C VAL A 4 5.22 16.68 -32.77
N LYS A 5 5.24 15.63 -33.59
CA LYS A 5 4.24 14.56 -33.58
C LYS A 5 4.77 13.40 -32.77
N VAL A 6 4.04 12.94 -31.75
CA VAL A 6 4.47 11.88 -30.84
C VAL A 6 3.37 10.83 -30.73
N CYS A 7 3.74 9.55 -30.59
CA CYS A 7 2.83 8.48 -30.22
C CYS A 7 3.07 8.11 -28.75
N ILE A 8 2.00 7.95 -27.97
CA ILE A 8 2.09 7.49 -26.58
C ILE A 8 1.06 6.39 -26.34
N LYS A 9 1.50 5.28 -25.79
CA LYS A 9 0.66 4.22 -25.25
C LYS A 9 0.70 4.32 -23.72
N LEU A 10 -0.44 4.60 -23.12
CA LEU A 10 -0.63 4.54 -21.68
C LEU A 10 -1.20 3.17 -21.31
N VAL A 11 -0.61 2.51 -20.32
CA VAL A 11 -1.06 1.21 -19.80
C VAL A 11 -1.35 1.37 -18.31
N ASP A 12 -2.58 1.12 -17.89
CA ASP A 12 -2.96 1.02 -16.49
C ASP A 12 -2.77 -0.44 -16.06
N ASP A 13 -1.67 -0.72 -15.36
CA ASP A 13 -1.31 -2.08 -14.93
C ASP A 13 -2.32 -2.67 -13.91
N ILE A 14 -3.15 -1.84 -13.26
CA ILE A 14 -4.15 -2.29 -12.28
C ILE A 14 -5.37 -2.89 -13.00
N SER A 15 -5.89 -2.16 -13.99
CA SER A 15 -7.10 -2.53 -14.71
C SER A 15 -6.82 -3.31 -16.00
N ALA A 16 -5.55 -3.45 -16.38
CA ALA A 16 -5.09 -3.95 -17.67
C ALA A 16 -5.68 -3.17 -18.87
N GLU A 17 -6.14 -1.93 -18.63
CA GLU A 17 -6.62 -1.03 -19.68
C GLU A 17 -5.43 -0.37 -20.38
N SER A 18 -5.49 -0.20 -21.70
CA SER A 18 -4.48 0.57 -22.44
C SER A 18 -5.10 1.50 -23.47
N LYS A 19 -4.43 2.63 -23.72
CA LYS A 19 -4.82 3.64 -24.70
C LYS A 19 -3.60 4.07 -25.51
N THR A 20 -3.68 3.95 -26.82
CA THR A 20 -2.66 4.48 -27.75
C THR A 20 -3.17 5.76 -28.39
N LEU A 21 -2.38 6.83 -28.29
CA LEU A 21 -2.75 8.18 -28.68
C LEU A 21 -1.65 8.78 -29.55
N VAL A 22 -2.04 9.51 -30.59
CA VAL A 22 -1.11 10.25 -31.45
C VAL A 22 -1.39 11.74 -31.28
N GLU A 23 -0.36 12.49 -30.92
CA GLU A 23 -0.49 13.89 -30.56
C GLU A 23 0.45 14.77 -31.34
N THR A 24 0.05 16.01 -31.56
CA THR A 24 0.91 17.06 -32.10
C THR A 24 1.05 18.13 -31.03
N VAL A 25 2.22 18.20 -30.41
CA VAL A 25 2.50 19.06 -29.25
C VAL A 25 3.50 20.16 -29.59
N PRO A 26 3.54 21.27 -28.84
CA PRO A 26 4.59 22.27 -28.99
C PRO A 26 5.96 21.64 -28.78
N GLU A 27 6.94 22.05 -29.60
CA GLU A 27 8.34 21.74 -29.35
C GLU A 27 8.76 22.28 -27.97
N GLY A 28 9.53 21.50 -27.22
CA GLY A 28 9.91 21.81 -25.84
C GLY A 28 8.99 21.23 -24.76
N MET A 29 7.83 20.66 -25.12
CA MET A 29 6.99 19.92 -24.16
C MET A 29 7.75 18.68 -23.65
N THR A 30 7.63 18.43 -22.35
CA THR A 30 8.23 17.28 -21.68
C THR A 30 7.32 16.06 -21.73
N LEU A 31 7.89 14.87 -21.52
CA LEU A 31 7.10 13.64 -21.45
C LEU A 31 6.14 13.64 -20.25
N LYS A 32 6.54 14.18 -19.10
CA LYS A 32 5.66 14.33 -17.93
C LYS A 32 4.39 15.12 -18.25
N GLU A 33 4.54 16.29 -18.87
CA GLU A 33 3.40 17.13 -19.26
C GLU A 33 2.47 16.40 -20.25
N LEU A 34 3.05 15.63 -21.18
CA LEU A 34 2.26 14.81 -22.11
C LEU A 34 1.49 13.71 -21.36
N ILE A 35 2.13 12.99 -20.43
CA ILE A 35 1.48 11.95 -19.62
C ILE A 35 0.32 12.54 -18.82
N GLU A 36 0.56 13.59 -18.04
CA GLU A 36 -0.48 14.25 -17.21
C GLU A 36 -1.68 14.68 -18.05
N LYS A 37 -1.42 15.35 -19.19
CA LYS A 37 -2.45 15.76 -20.14
C LYS A 37 -3.23 14.57 -20.69
N LYS A 38 -2.54 13.46 -21.02
CA LYS A 38 -3.16 12.32 -21.68
C LYS A 38 -3.94 11.45 -20.71
N VAL A 39 -3.43 11.21 -19.50
CA VAL A 39 -4.13 10.54 -18.39
C VAL A 39 -5.46 11.25 -18.11
N ALA A 40 -5.45 12.57 -18.01
CA ALA A 40 -6.69 13.33 -17.86
C ALA A 40 -7.63 13.18 -19.06
N SER A 41 -7.11 13.25 -20.29
CA SER A 41 -7.92 13.17 -21.51
C SER A 41 -8.61 11.82 -21.74
N VAL A 42 -8.07 10.73 -21.19
CA VAL A 42 -8.68 9.40 -21.26
C VAL A 42 -9.59 9.09 -20.06
N GLY A 43 -9.82 10.08 -19.19
CA GLY A 43 -10.70 9.94 -18.03
C GLY A 43 -10.12 9.12 -16.89
N TRP A 44 -8.79 9.15 -16.70
CA TRP A 44 -8.09 8.43 -15.62
C TRP A 44 -7.57 9.37 -14.51
N ALA A 45 -8.00 10.63 -14.49
CA ALA A 45 -7.50 11.62 -13.51
C ALA A 45 -7.84 11.29 -12.06
N ASP A 46 -8.98 10.61 -11.82
CA ASP A 46 -9.49 10.20 -10.51
C ASP A 46 -8.88 8.88 -10.01
N ARG A 47 -8.10 8.19 -10.83
CA ARG A 47 -7.50 6.89 -10.49
C ARG A 47 -6.19 7.00 -9.69
N GLU A 48 -5.69 8.22 -9.46
CA GLU A 48 -4.42 8.47 -8.73
C GLU A 48 -3.23 7.65 -9.27
N LEU A 49 -3.12 7.57 -10.59
CA LEU A 49 -2.07 6.81 -11.26
C LEU A 49 -0.73 7.55 -11.26
N ILE A 50 0.36 6.81 -11.02
CA ILE A 50 1.74 7.28 -11.12
C ILE A 50 2.52 6.47 -12.17
N VAL A 51 3.54 7.07 -12.76
CA VAL A 51 4.44 6.40 -13.71
C VAL A 51 5.27 5.36 -12.97
N LYS A 52 5.15 4.09 -13.39
CA LYS A 52 5.95 2.97 -12.89
C LYS A 52 7.17 2.72 -13.78
N SER A 53 6.97 2.72 -15.10
CA SER A 53 8.06 2.62 -16.06
C SER A 53 7.71 3.35 -17.35
N THR A 54 8.74 3.71 -18.09
CA THR A 54 8.61 4.34 -19.41
C THR A 54 9.58 3.68 -20.36
N GLN A 55 9.09 3.40 -21.55
CA GLN A 55 9.84 2.80 -22.63
C GLN A 55 9.78 3.69 -23.87
N LEU A 56 10.90 3.80 -24.56
CA LEU A 56 11.00 4.46 -25.86
C LEU A 56 11.16 3.39 -26.94
N TYR A 57 10.41 3.53 -28.03
CA TYR A 57 10.59 2.67 -29.19
C TYR A 57 11.90 3.03 -29.91
N ASP A 58 12.74 2.02 -30.07
CA ASP A 58 13.97 2.08 -30.84
C ASP A 58 13.69 1.54 -32.24
N ASP A 59 13.78 2.42 -33.25
CA ASP A 59 13.53 2.07 -34.65
C ASP A 59 14.63 1.15 -35.23
N ASP A 60 15.87 1.25 -34.74
CA ASP A 60 17.01 0.46 -35.24
C ASP A 60 16.87 -1.01 -34.81
N PHE A 61 16.43 -1.23 -33.57
CA PHE A 61 16.21 -2.57 -33.01
C PHE A 61 14.75 -3.04 -33.08
N LYS A 62 13.83 -2.18 -33.55
CA LYS A 62 12.39 -2.43 -33.67
C LYS A 62 11.72 -2.88 -32.37
N GLN A 63 12.18 -2.39 -31.23
CA GLN A 63 11.73 -2.82 -29.91
C GLN A 63 11.58 -1.64 -28.96
N PHE A 64 10.82 -1.84 -27.89
CA PHE A 64 10.75 -0.89 -26.78
C PHE A 64 11.91 -1.15 -25.81
N ALA A 65 12.59 -0.07 -25.41
CA ALA A 65 13.66 -0.09 -24.43
C ALA A 65 13.31 0.81 -23.25
N ASP A 66 13.56 0.33 -22.03
CA ASP A 66 13.38 1.13 -20.82
C ASP A 66 14.29 2.35 -20.85
N ILE A 67 13.74 3.49 -20.46
CA ILE A 67 14.52 4.72 -20.24
C ILE A 67 14.67 4.98 -18.75
N THR A 68 15.86 5.43 -18.35
CA THR A 68 16.18 5.76 -16.95
C THR A 68 16.08 7.25 -16.67
N GLU A 69 15.99 8.07 -17.72
CA GLU A 69 15.88 9.52 -17.60
C GLU A 69 14.53 9.93 -16.99
N PRO A 70 14.51 10.88 -16.04
CA PRO A 70 13.29 11.43 -15.49
C PRO A 70 12.37 12.01 -16.59
N SER A 71 11.08 11.69 -16.52
CA SER A 71 10.10 12.11 -17.54
C SER A 71 9.88 13.64 -17.60
N ASP A 72 10.21 14.37 -16.53
CA ASP A 72 10.17 15.84 -16.47
C ASP A 72 11.38 16.50 -17.13
N SER A 73 12.45 15.74 -17.36
CA SER A 73 13.67 16.19 -18.03
C SER A 73 13.69 15.81 -19.51
N LEU A 74 12.84 14.87 -19.92
CA LEU A 74 12.81 14.35 -21.29
C LEU A 74 11.93 15.21 -22.20
N VAL A 75 12.58 15.99 -23.06
CA VAL A 75 11.92 16.80 -24.09
C VAL A 75 11.50 15.93 -25.27
N LEU A 76 10.27 16.12 -25.73
CA LEU A 76 9.69 15.33 -26.81
C LEU A 76 10.28 15.71 -28.18
N LEU A 77 10.71 14.70 -28.92
CA LEU A 77 11.21 14.81 -30.29
C LEU A 77 10.18 14.27 -31.29
N ASN A 78 10.30 14.75 -32.54
CA ASN A 78 9.37 14.37 -33.59
C ASN A 78 9.45 12.87 -33.90
N MET A 79 8.27 12.27 -34.08
CA MET A 79 8.03 10.85 -34.38
C MET A 79 8.41 9.83 -33.30
N GLN A 80 8.79 10.27 -32.10
CA GLN A 80 9.00 9.35 -30.97
C GLN A 80 7.73 8.57 -30.61
N ARG A 81 7.91 7.34 -30.13
CA ARG A 81 6.84 6.48 -29.64
C ARG A 81 7.18 6.00 -28.24
N PHE A 82 6.29 6.27 -27.29
CA PHE A 82 6.46 5.87 -25.90
C PHE A 82 5.44 4.82 -25.50
N GLU A 83 5.85 3.89 -24.64
CA GLU A 83 4.96 3.05 -23.85
C GLU A 83 5.19 3.38 -22.37
N VAL A 84 4.14 3.80 -21.67
CA VAL A 84 4.19 4.25 -20.29
C VAL A 84 3.29 3.35 -19.46
N HIS A 85 3.90 2.62 -18.54
CA HIS A 85 3.16 1.83 -17.56
C HIS A 85 2.87 2.67 -16.34
N LEU A 86 1.60 2.70 -15.98
CA LEU A 86 1.04 3.42 -14.87
C LEU A 86 0.58 2.41 -13.81
N ASN A 87 0.77 2.75 -12.55
CA ASN A 87 0.28 1.97 -11.42
C ASN A 87 -0.38 2.89 -10.40
N LYS A 88 -1.06 2.33 -9.41
CA LYS A 88 -1.64 3.12 -8.32
C LYS A 88 -0.50 3.79 -7.58
N ALA A 89 -0.68 5.05 -7.20
CA ALA A 89 0.13 5.63 -6.15
C ALA A 89 0.08 4.69 -4.93
N GLU A 90 1.24 4.35 -4.39
CA GLU A 90 1.25 3.74 -3.06
C GLU A 90 0.55 4.71 -2.11
N PRO A 91 -0.39 4.23 -1.27
CA PRO A 91 -1.01 5.09 -0.29
C PRO A 91 0.12 5.71 0.55
N LYS A 92 0.14 7.03 0.66
CA LYS A 92 1.02 7.69 1.62
C LYS A 92 0.68 7.11 2.99
N MET A 93 1.66 6.63 3.72
CA MET A 93 1.44 6.11 5.06
C MET A 93 2.15 7.02 6.03
N ASP A 94 1.47 7.39 7.10
CA ASP A 94 2.02 8.14 8.21
C ASP A 94 2.13 7.24 9.43
N THR A 95 3.00 7.60 10.37
CA THR A 95 3.27 6.79 11.57
C THR A 95 2.74 7.50 12.80
N ILE A 96 2.06 6.76 13.66
CA ILE A 96 1.70 7.21 15.02
C ILE A 96 2.45 6.39 16.07
N LEU A 97 2.62 6.98 17.25
CA LEU A 97 3.08 6.28 18.45
C LEU A 97 1.88 5.87 19.31
N ALA A 98 1.82 4.61 19.71
CA ALA A 98 0.73 4.05 20.48
C ALA A 98 1.20 3.28 21.71
N ASP A 99 0.54 3.50 22.85
CA ASP A 99 0.62 2.64 24.02
C ASP A 99 -0.56 1.66 24.02
N ILE A 100 -0.25 0.37 23.98
CA ILE A 100 -1.25 -0.68 23.77
C ILE A 100 -1.32 -1.54 25.02
N LEU A 101 -2.49 -1.56 25.67
CA LEU A 101 -2.80 -2.41 26.81
C LEU A 101 -3.70 -3.56 26.34
N ILE A 102 -3.21 -4.80 26.43
CA ILE A 102 -3.96 -5.99 26.00
C ILE A 102 -4.01 -6.99 27.16
N ASN A 103 -5.22 -7.33 27.61
CA ASN A 103 -5.43 -8.27 28.73
C ASN A 103 -4.53 -7.99 29.94
N GLY A 104 -4.33 -6.71 30.28
CA GLY A 104 -3.46 -6.28 31.39
C GLY A 104 -1.97 -6.15 31.05
N THR A 105 -1.53 -6.55 29.86
CA THR A 105 -0.13 -6.44 29.40
C THR A 105 0.08 -5.16 28.60
N VAL A 106 1.07 -4.35 28.99
CA VAL A 106 1.36 -3.06 28.36
C VAL A 106 2.47 -3.21 27.30
N GLN A 107 2.27 -2.63 26.13
CA GLN A 107 3.27 -2.44 25.06
C GLN A 107 3.36 -0.95 24.75
N GLN A 108 4.38 -0.27 25.25
CA GLN A 108 4.53 1.18 25.10
C GLN A 108 5.25 1.54 23.80
N GLY A 109 4.94 2.74 23.27
CA GLY A 109 5.68 3.36 22.17
C GLY A 109 5.70 2.54 20.89
N GLN A 110 4.64 1.78 20.62
CA GLN A 110 4.50 1.02 19.38
C GLN A 110 4.29 1.96 18.21
N GLU A 111 5.12 1.82 17.17
CA GLU A 111 4.94 2.54 15.92
C GLU A 111 3.91 1.82 15.06
N LEU A 112 2.88 2.54 14.64
CA LEU A 112 1.84 2.02 13.76
C LEU A 112 1.73 2.88 12.52
N VAL A 113 1.73 2.21 11.38
CA VAL A 113 1.71 2.82 10.05
C VAL A 113 0.27 2.81 9.55
N LEU A 114 -0.30 3.98 9.31
CA LEU A 114 -1.70 4.17 8.94
C LEU A 114 -1.82 5.14 7.73
N PRO A 115 -2.85 4.99 6.88
CA PRO A 115 -3.18 5.98 5.86
C PRO A 115 -3.46 7.38 6.44
N PRO A 116 -3.22 8.50 5.71
CA PRO A 116 -3.21 9.85 6.28
C PRO A 116 -4.60 10.36 6.67
N ASN A 117 -5.63 9.74 6.11
CA ASN A 117 -7.04 10.03 6.39
C ASN A 117 -7.65 8.99 7.35
N SER A 118 -6.82 8.23 8.07
CA SER A 118 -7.28 7.23 9.02
C SER A 118 -8.07 7.83 10.17
N THR A 119 -9.03 7.03 10.63
CA THR A 119 -9.89 7.30 11.77
C THR A 119 -9.41 6.52 13.00
N VAL A 120 -9.98 6.84 14.15
CA VAL A 120 -9.75 6.07 15.38
C VAL A 120 -10.16 4.60 15.19
N ASN A 121 -11.19 4.33 14.37
CA ASN A 121 -11.55 2.96 14.02
C ASN A 121 -10.46 2.24 13.21
N ASP A 122 -9.82 2.92 12.25
CA ASP A 122 -8.70 2.33 11.50
C ASP A 122 -7.49 2.03 12.40
N PHE A 123 -7.21 2.91 13.36
CA PHE A 123 -6.21 2.65 14.40
C PHE A 123 -6.56 1.40 15.23
N ILE A 124 -7.80 1.27 15.69
CA ILE A 124 -8.28 0.08 16.41
C ILE A 124 -8.06 -1.18 15.58
N LEU A 125 -8.45 -1.16 14.30
CA LEU A 125 -8.29 -2.29 13.38
C LEU A 125 -6.82 -2.66 13.15
N ALA A 126 -5.93 -1.67 13.05
CA ALA A 126 -4.49 -1.92 12.94
C ALA A 126 -3.92 -2.58 14.20
N VAL A 127 -4.35 -2.14 15.38
CA VAL A 127 -3.93 -2.74 16.65
C VAL A 127 -4.46 -4.17 16.79
N THR A 128 -5.74 -4.41 16.52
CA THR A 128 -6.32 -5.76 16.65
C THR A 128 -5.71 -6.73 15.64
N SER A 129 -5.53 -6.33 14.38
CA SER A 129 -4.89 -7.17 13.37
C SER A 129 -3.41 -7.46 13.65
N THR A 130 -2.70 -6.56 14.32
CA THR A 130 -1.28 -6.73 14.61
C THR A 130 -1.06 -7.55 15.88
N PHE A 131 -1.79 -7.25 16.95
CA PHE A 131 -1.51 -7.76 18.30
C PHE A 131 -2.54 -8.78 18.83
N CYS A 132 -3.71 -8.90 18.19
CA CYS A 132 -4.79 -9.79 18.61
C CYS A 132 -5.13 -10.85 17.54
N LYS A 133 -4.13 -11.33 16.79
CA LYS A 133 -4.31 -12.27 15.66
C LYS A 133 -5.06 -13.56 16.01
N ASP A 134 -4.89 -14.06 17.24
CA ASP A 134 -5.50 -15.30 17.73
C ASP A 134 -6.80 -15.08 18.51
N ALA A 135 -7.35 -13.85 18.47
CA ALA A 135 -8.56 -13.50 19.18
C ALA A 135 -9.81 -14.02 18.46
N THR A 136 -10.72 -14.65 19.20
CA THR A 136 -12.08 -14.97 18.71
C THR A 136 -13.03 -13.79 18.82
N ASP A 137 -12.80 -12.95 19.83
CA ASP A 137 -13.58 -11.75 20.10
C ASP A 137 -12.69 -10.72 20.79
N THR A 138 -12.83 -9.45 20.40
CA THR A 138 -12.06 -8.33 20.92
C THR A 138 -13.00 -7.21 21.39
N THR A 139 -12.86 -6.79 22.64
CA THR A 139 -13.56 -5.64 23.19
C THR A 139 -12.58 -4.49 23.42
N VAL A 140 -12.82 -3.36 22.76
CA VAL A 140 -12.10 -2.10 23.03
C VAL A 140 -12.74 -1.41 24.23
N THR A 141 -11.96 -1.32 25.31
CA THR A 141 -12.39 -0.74 26.59
C THR A 141 -12.21 0.77 26.64
N SER A 142 -11.13 1.29 26.06
CA SER A 142 -10.89 2.73 25.92
C SER A 142 -9.92 3.02 24.79
N VAL A 143 -10.04 4.22 24.23
CA VAL A 143 -9.06 4.82 23.33
C VAL A 143 -8.82 6.25 23.80
N LYS A 144 -7.56 6.67 23.84
CA LYS A 144 -7.14 7.99 24.31
C LYS A 144 -6.12 8.61 23.37
N TYR A 145 -6.06 9.93 23.33
CA TYR A 145 -4.92 10.67 22.77
C TYR A 145 -4.20 11.44 23.88
N PHE A 146 -2.90 11.66 23.71
CA PHE A 146 -2.12 12.50 24.60
C PHE A 146 -2.30 13.96 24.21
N ASP A 147 -2.87 14.74 25.11
CA ASP A 147 -2.97 16.19 24.96
C ASP A 147 -1.67 16.83 25.52
N PRO A 148 -0.86 17.50 24.67
CA PRO A 148 0.41 18.06 25.12
C PRO A 148 0.26 19.30 26.01
N ASP A 149 -0.86 20.03 25.91
CA ASP A 149 -1.11 21.24 26.69
C ASP A 149 -1.44 20.87 28.14
N PHE A 150 -2.27 19.84 28.32
CA PHE A 150 -2.63 19.30 29.64
C PHE A 150 -1.67 18.21 30.15
N LYS A 151 -0.81 17.68 29.27
CA LYS A 151 0.16 16.59 29.55
C LYS A 151 -0.50 15.31 30.08
N GLU A 152 -1.69 15.00 29.57
CA GLU A 152 -2.46 13.85 30.01
C GLU A 152 -3.12 13.11 28.85
N PHE A 153 -3.54 11.87 29.09
CA PHE A 153 -4.30 11.09 28.13
C PHE A 153 -5.80 11.37 28.27
N VAL A 154 -6.40 11.93 27.22
CA VAL A 154 -7.81 12.28 27.15
C VAL A 154 -8.59 11.18 26.44
N ASP A 155 -9.70 10.74 27.02
CA ASP A 155 -10.58 9.74 26.43
C ASP A 155 -11.23 10.24 25.13
N ILE A 156 -11.27 9.37 24.13
CA ILE A 156 -12.02 9.58 22.88
C ILE A 156 -13.39 8.93 23.04
N GLU A 157 -14.44 9.71 22.83
CA GLU A 157 -15.81 9.21 22.89
C GLU A 157 -16.18 8.38 21.65
N LYS A 158 -17.05 7.38 21.83
CA LYS A 158 -17.68 6.65 20.74
C LYS A 158 -18.77 7.51 20.08
N PRO A 159 -19.09 7.34 18.79
CA PRO A 159 -18.55 6.37 17.83
C PRO A 159 -17.16 6.74 17.28
N PHE A 160 -16.34 5.74 16.98
CA PHE A 160 -14.94 5.93 16.54
C PHE A 160 -14.78 6.09 15.02
N GLU A 161 -15.80 5.72 14.26
CA GLU A 161 -15.81 5.58 12.81
C GLU A 161 -15.56 6.88 12.06
N ASN A 162 -15.84 8.03 12.69
CA ASN A 162 -15.70 9.36 12.07
C ASN A 162 -14.73 10.27 12.83
N VAL A 163 -14.03 9.76 13.84
CA VAL A 163 -13.04 10.55 14.59
C VAL A 163 -11.70 10.47 13.86
N PRO A 164 -11.17 11.56 13.30
CA PRO A 164 -9.91 11.52 12.56
C PRO A 164 -8.72 11.31 13.51
N ILE A 165 -7.70 10.61 13.01
CA ILE A 165 -6.38 10.54 13.66
C ILE A 165 -5.60 11.81 13.35
N LEU A 166 -4.98 12.36 14.38
CA LEU A 166 -4.02 13.44 14.31
C LEU A 166 -2.62 12.82 14.44
N PHE A 167 -1.91 12.67 13.33
CA PHE A 167 -0.66 11.92 13.27
C PHE A 167 0.48 12.46 14.15
N GLN A 168 0.39 13.74 14.53
CA GLN A 168 1.31 14.36 15.48
C GLN A 168 1.09 13.94 16.94
N ASN A 169 -0.05 13.30 17.25
CA ASN A 169 -0.39 12.89 18.60
C ASN A 169 0.10 11.46 18.91
N ARG A 170 0.35 11.22 20.21
CA ARG A 170 0.50 9.88 20.75
C ARG A 170 -0.86 9.35 21.17
N TYR A 171 -1.11 8.06 20.95
CA TYR A 171 -2.36 7.41 21.30
C TYR A 171 -2.16 6.35 22.38
N ALA A 172 -3.23 6.01 23.08
CA ALA A 172 -3.29 4.84 23.94
C ALA A 172 -4.59 4.07 23.71
N ILE A 173 -4.52 2.75 23.76
CA ILE A 173 -5.68 1.87 23.57
C ILE A 173 -5.64 0.72 24.58
N SER A 174 -6.81 0.37 25.09
CA SER A 174 -6.98 -0.78 25.97
C SER A 174 -7.97 -1.78 25.38
N ILE A 175 -7.51 -3.01 25.16
CA ILE A 175 -8.27 -4.10 24.55
C ILE A 175 -8.28 -5.31 25.49
N VAL A 176 -9.45 -5.93 25.60
CA VAL A 176 -9.62 -7.24 26.23
C VAL A 176 -10.07 -8.23 25.16
N TYR A 177 -9.48 -9.41 25.10
CA TYR A 177 -9.84 -10.42 24.12
C TYR A 177 -9.73 -11.85 24.65
N THR A 178 -10.55 -12.74 24.10
CA THR A 178 -10.52 -14.18 24.37
C THR A 178 -9.72 -14.93 23.30
N LYS A 179 -8.80 -15.79 23.74
CA LYS A 179 -8.01 -16.65 22.84
C LYS A 179 -8.78 -17.92 22.49
N ILE A 180 -8.54 -18.45 21.30
CA ILE A 180 -8.92 -19.84 20.98
C ILE A 180 -8.21 -20.75 22.00
N PRO A 181 -8.93 -21.64 22.69
CA PRO A 181 -8.31 -22.66 23.52
C PRO A 181 -7.46 -23.57 22.63
N ILE A 182 -6.13 -23.54 22.79
CA ILE A 182 -5.25 -24.51 22.15
C ILE A 182 -5.45 -25.82 22.91
N ASN A 183 -6.06 -26.82 22.27
CA ASN A 183 -6.15 -28.17 22.83
C ASN A 183 -4.74 -28.79 22.82
N PRO A 184 -4.08 -29.00 23.96
CA PRO A 184 -2.69 -29.45 23.98
C PRO A 184 -2.53 -30.93 23.60
N ASN A 185 -3.63 -31.68 23.46
CA ASN A 185 -3.60 -33.13 23.24
C ASN A 185 -3.61 -33.57 21.76
N SER A 186 -3.25 -32.68 20.82
CA SER A 186 -3.04 -33.06 19.42
C SER A 186 -1.59 -33.54 19.20
N ASP A 187 -1.10 -34.45 20.04
CA ASP A 187 0.21 -35.05 19.83
C ASP A 187 0.12 -36.29 18.93
N SER A 188 0.83 -36.14 17.82
CA SER A 188 1.31 -37.11 16.83
C SER A 188 1.22 -38.60 17.16
N ARG A 189 0.61 -39.36 16.24
CA ARG A 189 1.04 -40.72 15.89
C ARG A 189 0.96 -40.94 14.38
N ASP A 190 1.77 -40.19 13.65
CA ASP A 190 2.34 -40.69 12.40
C ASP A 190 3.82 -41.01 12.67
N MET A 191 4.06 -42.16 13.29
CA MET A 191 5.33 -42.85 13.05
C MET A 191 5.07 -43.90 12.00
N GLU A 192 5.46 -43.57 10.77
CA GLU A 192 5.90 -44.56 9.80
C GLU A 192 6.83 -45.56 10.50
N SER A 193 6.44 -46.83 10.52
CA SER A 193 7.41 -47.91 10.54
C SER A 193 7.14 -48.81 9.35
N LYS A 194 7.82 -48.49 8.25
CA LYS A 194 8.18 -49.48 7.23
C LYS A 194 8.95 -50.60 7.93
N VAL A 195 8.41 -51.82 7.91
CA VAL A 195 9.24 -53.02 7.98
C VAL A 195 8.89 -53.86 6.76
N SER A 196 9.76 -53.75 5.75
CA SER A 196 9.78 -54.64 4.60
C SER A 196 10.17 -56.05 5.01
N ASN A 197 9.55 -57.03 4.36
CA ASN A 197 10.00 -58.43 4.30
C ASN A 197 11.40 -58.54 3.67
N GLU A 198 12.29 -59.39 4.24
CA GLU A 198 12.79 -60.65 3.65
C GLU A 198 14.06 -61.22 4.36
N LEU A 199 13.95 -62.49 4.76
CA LEU A 199 14.89 -63.65 4.74
C LEU A 199 16.36 -63.64 5.30
N GLY A 200 16.56 -64.49 6.32
CA GLY A 200 17.59 -65.57 6.42
C GLY A 200 18.95 -65.26 7.09
N PRO A 201 19.78 -66.24 7.55
CA PRO A 201 19.59 -67.71 7.64
C PRO A 201 20.01 -68.38 8.98
N LYS A 202 19.46 -69.57 9.29
CA LYS A 202 20.19 -70.80 9.69
C LYS A 202 19.23 -71.99 9.77
#